data_AF-A0A9D4U4D8-F1
#
_entry.id   AF-A0A9D4U4D8-F1
#
_cell.length_a   1.000
_cell.length_b   1.000
_cell.length_c   1.000
_cell.angle_alpha   90.00
_cell.angle_beta   90.00
_cell.angle_gamma   90.00
#
_symmetry.space_group_name_H-M   'P 1'
#
loop_
_entity.id
_entity.type
_entity.pdbx_description
1 polymer ?
#
loop_
_entity_poly.entity_id
_entity_poly.type
_entity_poly.pdbx_seq_one_letter_code
_entity_poly.pdbx_strand_id
1 'polypeptide(L)'
;MQQEKSSTSIKPTRLFVPTPRVDPIDLLRAQLRELRDENTELKGRLEALETRLTLLESQKQIDMKHILAQAKEVEHTLTASMANLATQVNATTTVVSSKVEECIQERHRQKGLALSLHIGGLLSTWWEDDDCTSTLANLNQAIHPAEFDPNTIEKVHHHHHNNQGTLVFKNKEARKALLQQA
;
A
#
# COMPACT_ATOMS: atom_id res chain seq x y z
N MET A 1 -27.29 -105.71 93.35
CA MET A 1 -26.05 -105.36 92.63
C MET A 1 -26.46 -104.89 91.25
N GLN A 2 -26.78 -103.59 91.14
CA GLN A 2 -25.95 -102.53 90.56
C GLN A 2 -25.86 -102.61 89.02
N GLN A 3 -26.52 -101.62 88.42
CA GLN A 3 -26.53 -101.26 87.00
C GLN A 3 -25.16 -100.74 86.58
N GLU A 4 -24.74 -101.02 85.35
CA GLU A 4 -23.90 -100.09 84.59
C GLU A 4 -24.45 -99.97 83.16
N LYS A 5 -25.13 -98.85 82.93
CA LYS A 5 -25.51 -98.38 81.59
C LYS A 5 -24.27 -97.68 81.00
N SER A 6 -23.59 -98.32 80.06
CA SER A 6 -22.53 -97.69 79.27
C SER A 6 -23.11 -96.60 78.37
N SER A 7 -23.02 -95.35 78.82
CA SER A 7 -23.29 -94.17 78.02
C SER A 7 -22.06 -93.87 77.17
N THR A 8 -22.10 -94.22 75.88
CA THR A 8 -21.09 -93.82 74.90
C THR A 8 -21.20 -92.31 74.66
N SER A 9 -20.29 -91.55 75.28
CA SER A 9 -20.11 -90.12 75.09
C SER A 9 -19.59 -89.83 73.69
N ILE A 10 -20.49 -89.46 72.77
CA ILE A 10 -20.11 -88.98 71.44
C ILE A 10 -19.65 -87.52 71.61
N LYS A 11 -18.34 -87.30 71.56
CA LYS A 11 -17.78 -85.95 71.49
C LYS A 11 -18.21 -85.30 70.17
N PRO A 12 -18.70 -84.05 70.16
CA PRO A 12 -19.06 -83.39 68.92
C PRO A 12 -17.80 -83.13 68.09
N THR A 13 -17.70 -83.78 66.93
CA THR A 13 -16.67 -83.49 65.93
C THR A 13 -16.94 -82.10 65.37
N ARG A 14 -16.13 -81.11 65.74
CA ARG A 14 -16.12 -79.81 65.07
C ARG A 14 -15.63 -80.03 63.64
N LEU A 15 -16.54 -79.96 62.67
CA LEU A 15 -16.20 -79.82 61.25
C LEU A 15 -15.54 -78.46 61.05
N PHE A 16 -14.21 -78.48 60.87
CA PHE A 16 -13.45 -77.32 60.46
C PHE A 16 -13.63 -77.16 58.94
N VAL A 17 -14.45 -76.21 58.53
CA VAL A 17 -14.51 -75.77 57.13
C VAL A 17 -13.37 -74.75 56.95
N PRO A 18 -12.31 -75.04 56.20
CA PRO A 18 -11.27 -74.04 55.97
C PRO A 18 -11.87 -72.92 55.14
N THR A 19 -11.87 -71.69 55.66
CA THR A 19 -12.14 -70.51 54.86
C THR A 19 -10.96 -70.31 53.90
N PRO A 20 -11.18 -70.18 52.59
CA PRO A 20 -10.10 -69.92 51.65
C PRO A 20 -9.47 -68.57 52.00
N ARG A 21 -8.24 -68.60 52.49
CA ARG A 21 -7.41 -67.40 52.65
C ARG A 21 -6.69 -67.17 51.34
N VAL A 22 -7.03 -66.08 50.65
CA VAL A 22 -6.16 -65.52 49.61
C VAL A 22 -4.89 -65.07 50.31
N ASP A 23 -3.73 -65.58 49.89
CA ASP A 23 -2.45 -65.16 50.45
C ASP A 23 -2.24 -63.67 50.12
N PRO A 24 -2.06 -62.79 51.13
CA PRO A 24 -1.80 -61.37 50.91
C PRO A 24 -0.61 -61.12 49.96
N ILE A 25 0.35 -62.04 49.91
CA ILE A 25 1.50 -61.96 49.01
C ILE A 25 1.06 -62.09 47.54
N ASP A 26 0.10 -62.96 47.24
CA ASP A 26 -0.38 -63.16 45.88
C ASP A 26 -1.23 -61.97 45.39
N LEU A 27 -1.98 -61.34 46.29
CA LEU A 27 -2.70 -60.09 45.99
C LEU A 27 -1.72 -58.95 45.64
N LEU A 28 -0.65 -58.78 46.44
CA LEU A 28 0.38 -57.79 46.18
C LEU A 28 1.13 -58.05 44.86
N ARG A 29 1.40 -59.32 44.52
CA ARG A 29 2.00 -59.70 43.24
C ARG A 29 1.10 -59.38 42.05
N ALA A 30 -0.21 -59.56 42.19
CA ALA A 30 -1.18 -59.20 41.16
C ALA A 30 -1.21 -57.68 40.93
N GLN A 31 -1.31 -56.89 42.01
CA GLN A 31 -1.27 -55.42 41.94
C GLN A 31 0.04 -54.90 41.34
N LEU A 32 1.18 -55.50 41.71
CA LEU A 32 2.48 -55.12 41.16
C LEU A 32 2.55 -55.40 39.65
N ARG A 33 1.91 -56.48 39.18
CA ARG A 33 1.85 -56.82 37.75
C ARG A 33 0.99 -55.80 36.99
N GLU A 34 -0.19 -55.49 37.51
CA GLU A 34 -1.09 -54.48 36.93
C GLU A 34 -0.40 -53.12 36.81
N LEU A 35 0.23 -52.64 37.89
CA LEU A 35 1.00 -51.39 37.87
C LEU A 35 2.17 -51.43 36.88
N ARG A 36 2.80 -52.60 36.69
CA ARG A 36 3.89 -52.75 35.71
C ARG A 36 3.36 -52.67 34.29
N ASP A 37 2.22 -53.31 34.02
CA ASP A 37 1.57 -53.30 32.71
C ASP A 37 1.09 -51.88 32.37
N GLU A 38 0.46 -51.19 33.34
CA GLU A 38 0.09 -49.76 33.22
C GLU A 38 1.32 -48.87 32.97
N ASN A 39 2.43 -49.10 33.69
CA ASN A 39 3.66 -48.33 33.50
C ASN A 39 4.23 -48.52 32.08
N THR A 40 4.18 -49.75 31.57
CA THR A 40 4.62 -50.06 30.20
C THR A 40 3.71 -49.41 29.16
N GLU A 41 2.39 -49.44 29.35
CA GLU A 41 1.45 -48.74 28.46
C GLU A 41 1.68 -47.23 28.47
N LEU A 42 1.80 -46.63 29.65
CA LEU A 42 2.03 -45.19 29.80
C LEU A 42 3.36 -44.75 29.16
N LYS A 43 4.42 -45.55 29.27
CA LYS A 43 5.69 -45.30 28.57
C LYS A 43 5.52 -45.32 27.05
N GLY A 44 4.83 -46.33 26.51
CA GLY A 44 4.57 -46.40 25.07
C GLY A 44 3.75 -45.21 24.57
N ARG A 45 2.76 -44.76 25.35
CA ARG A 45 1.97 -43.56 25.04
C ARG A 45 2.81 -42.29 25.10
N LEU A 46 3.72 -42.18 26.06
CA LEU A 46 4.63 -41.04 26.17
C LEU A 46 5.56 -40.96 24.95
N GLU A 47 6.22 -42.07 24.59
CA GLU A 47 7.11 -42.13 23.42
C GLU A 47 6.39 -41.79 22.11
N ALA A 48 5.16 -42.27 21.94
CA ALA A 48 4.33 -41.93 20.78
C ALA A 48 3.98 -40.43 20.73
N LEU A 49 3.68 -39.83 21.89
CA LEU A 49 3.40 -38.39 21.98
C LEU A 49 4.64 -37.54 21.71
N GLU A 50 5.80 -37.92 22.22
CA GLU A 50 7.09 -37.25 21.96
C GLU A 50 7.44 -37.31 20.47
N THR A 51 7.26 -38.47 19.84
CA THR A 51 7.47 -38.64 18.39
C THR A 51 6.52 -37.76 17.59
N ARG A 52 5.24 -37.67 18.00
CA ARG A 52 4.28 -36.80 17.33
C ARG A 52 4.60 -35.32 17.52
N LEU A 53 5.08 -34.93 18.70
CA LEU A 53 5.47 -33.55 19.00
C LEU A 53 6.64 -33.11 18.12
N THR A 54 7.70 -33.92 18.03
CA THR A 54 8.85 -33.63 17.16
C THR A 54 8.47 -33.55 15.67
N LEU A 55 7.53 -34.40 15.20
CA LEU A 55 7.00 -34.29 13.84
C LEU A 55 6.23 -32.98 13.62
N LEU A 56 5.40 -32.57 14.57
CA LEU A 56 4.64 -31.32 14.47
C LEU A 56 5.56 -30.10 14.52
N GLU A 57 6.60 -30.11 15.35
CA GLU A 57 7.60 -29.05 15.42
C GLU A 57 8.38 -28.91 14.12
N SER A 58 8.79 -30.03 13.52
CA SER A 58 9.49 -30.02 12.24
C SER A 58 8.60 -29.54 11.10
N GLN A 59 7.33 -29.98 11.06
CA GLN A 59 6.35 -29.50 10.09
C GLN A 59 6.10 -28.00 10.23
N LYS A 60 5.89 -27.51 11.46
CA LYS A 60 5.73 -26.08 11.75
C LYS A 60 6.94 -25.27 11.24
N GLN A 61 8.16 -25.80 11.41
CA GLN A 61 9.36 -25.12 10.94
C GLN A 61 9.43 -25.06 9.41
N ILE A 62 9.02 -26.13 8.72
CA ILE A 62 8.94 -26.18 7.25
C ILE A 62 7.90 -25.18 6.75
N ASP A 63 6.70 -25.21 7.32
CA ASP A 63 5.60 -24.31 6.93
C ASP A 63 6.01 -22.85 7.13
N MET A 64 6.66 -22.53 8.25
CA MET A 64 7.14 -21.17 8.52
C MET A 64 8.22 -20.72 7.53
N LYS A 65 9.13 -21.60 7.12
CA LYS A 65 10.11 -21.30 6.06
C LYS A 65 9.43 -21.06 4.71
N HIS A 66 8.42 -21.86 4.38
CA HIS A 66 7.68 -21.72 3.13
C HIS A 66 6.89 -20.41 3.09
N ILE A 67 6.16 -20.08 4.16
CA ILE A 67 5.43 -18.82 4.30
C ILE A 67 6.39 -17.62 4.17
N LEU A 68 7.56 -17.70 4.81
CA LEU A 68 8.56 -16.63 4.74
C LEU A 68 9.14 -16.46 3.33
N ALA A 69 9.34 -17.56 2.59
CA ALA A 69 9.77 -17.51 1.20
C ALA A 69 8.69 -16.86 0.30
N GLN A 70 7.43 -17.27 0.44
CA GLN A 70 6.30 -16.69 -0.29
C GLN A 70 6.13 -15.19 0.02
N ALA A 71 6.26 -14.79 1.28
CA ALA A 71 6.18 -13.38 1.67
C ALA A 71 7.26 -12.53 0.98
N LYS A 72 8.50 -13.02 0.90
CA LYS A 72 9.59 -12.36 0.19
C LYS A 72 9.35 -12.25 -1.32
N GLU A 73 8.78 -13.29 -1.92
CA GLU A 73 8.43 -13.27 -3.33
C GLU A 73 7.37 -12.21 -3.62
N VAL A 74 6.30 -12.16 -2.82
CA VAL A 74 5.25 -11.13 -2.92
C VAL A 74 5.81 -9.73 -2.74
N GLU A 75 6.70 -9.52 -1.77
CA GLU A 75 7.38 -8.23 -1.54
C GLU A 75 8.19 -7.80 -2.77
N HIS A 76 8.94 -8.72 -3.37
CA HIS A 76 9.70 -8.44 -4.59
C HIS A 76 8.78 -8.08 -5.76
N THR A 77 7.73 -8.88 -6.00
CA THR A 77 6.77 -8.62 -7.08
C THR A 77 6.08 -7.27 -6.91
N LEU A 78 5.67 -6.94 -5.69
CA LEU A 78 5.05 -5.66 -5.37
C LEU A 78 6.01 -4.50 -5.64
N THR A 79 7.25 -4.60 -5.18
CA THR A 79 8.28 -3.56 -5.40
C THR A 79 8.52 -3.32 -6.89
N ALA A 80 8.64 -4.39 -7.68
CA ALA A 80 8.82 -4.28 -9.13
C ALA A 80 7.58 -3.66 -9.82
N SER A 81 6.37 -4.04 -9.39
CA SER A 81 5.13 -3.47 -9.89
C SER A 81 5.02 -1.98 -9.59
N MET A 82 5.36 -1.55 -8.38
CA MET A 82 5.38 -0.14 -7.99
C MET A 82 6.38 0.68 -8.82
N ALA A 83 7.57 0.15 -9.06
CA ALA A 83 8.57 0.81 -9.90
C ALA A 83 8.06 0.98 -11.34
N ASN A 84 7.43 -0.06 -11.91
CA ASN A 84 6.82 0.01 -13.24
C ASN A 84 5.65 0.99 -13.31
N LEU A 85 4.82 1.07 -12.26
CA LEU A 85 3.73 2.04 -12.20
C LEU A 85 4.27 3.47 -12.16
N ALA A 86 5.32 3.72 -11.37
CA ALA A 86 5.95 5.03 -11.29
C ALA A 86 6.53 5.49 -12.65
N THR A 87 7.16 4.59 -13.40
CA THR A 87 7.66 4.91 -14.75
C THR A 87 6.52 5.19 -15.73
N GLN A 88 5.43 4.42 -15.69
CA GLN A 88 4.24 4.65 -16.52
C GLN A 88 3.54 5.99 -16.21
N VAL A 89 3.41 6.33 -14.92
CA VAL A 89 2.82 7.61 -14.49
C VAL A 89 3.68 8.78 -14.98
N ASN A 90 5.01 8.69 -14.84
CA ASN A 90 5.92 9.73 -15.34
C ASN A 90 5.85 9.89 -16.86
N ALA A 91 5.83 8.78 -17.60
CA ALA A 91 5.70 8.80 -19.05
C ALA A 91 4.36 9.45 -19.46
N THR A 92 3.25 9.05 -18.83
CA THR A 92 1.92 9.60 -19.10
C THR A 92 1.85 11.09 -18.78
N THR A 93 2.40 11.50 -17.63
CA THR A 93 2.45 12.92 -17.22
C THR A 93 3.21 13.77 -18.23
N THR A 94 4.34 13.25 -18.74
CA THR A 94 5.14 13.94 -19.76
C THR A 94 4.36 14.12 -21.06
N VAL A 95 3.67 13.07 -21.53
CA VAL A 95 2.84 13.11 -22.74
C VAL A 95 1.68 14.09 -22.59
N VAL A 96 0.97 14.04 -21.47
CA VAL A 96 -0.15 14.95 -21.20
C VAL A 96 0.31 16.40 -21.14
N SER A 97 1.39 16.70 -20.41
CA SER A 97 1.96 18.06 -20.33
C SER A 97 2.34 18.58 -21.71
N SER A 98 3.04 17.77 -22.51
CA SER A 98 3.41 18.13 -23.89
C SER A 98 2.16 18.40 -24.75
N LYS A 99 1.12 17.57 -24.64
CA LYS A 99 -0.11 17.75 -25.42
C LYS A 99 -0.90 18.98 -24.99
N VAL A 100 -0.92 19.29 -23.69
CA VAL A 100 -1.53 20.50 -23.15
C VAL A 100 -0.81 21.73 -23.69
N GLU A 101 0.54 21.74 -23.66
CA GLU A 101 1.35 22.82 -24.21
C GLU A 101 1.08 23.01 -25.71
N GLU A 102 1.07 21.92 -26.49
CA GLU A 102 0.74 21.96 -27.93
C GLU A 102 -0.66 22.54 -28.16
N CYS A 103 -1.66 22.11 -27.38
CA CYS A 103 -3.03 22.61 -27.50
C CYS A 103 -3.16 24.11 -27.14
N ILE A 104 -2.41 24.56 -26.13
CA ILE A 104 -2.33 25.99 -25.78
C ILE A 104 -1.68 26.77 -26.92
N GLN A 105 -0.56 26.29 -27.47
CA GLN A 105 0.13 26.91 -28.59
C GLN A 105 -0.75 27.00 -29.84
N GLU A 106 -1.46 25.92 -30.17
CA GLU A 106 -2.35 25.89 -31.33
C GLU A 106 -3.53 26.85 -31.16
N ARG A 107 -4.16 26.91 -29.97
CA ARG A 107 -5.20 27.91 -29.67
C ARG A 107 -4.68 29.33 -29.79
N HIS A 108 -3.46 29.58 -29.33
CA HIS A 108 -2.82 30.88 -29.46
C HIS A 108 -2.56 31.25 -30.92
N ARG A 109 -2.09 30.32 -31.74
CA ARG A 109 -1.87 30.50 -33.18
C ARG A 109 -3.17 30.80 -33.91
N GLN A 110 -4.21 30.01 -33.66
CA GLN A 110 -5.52 30.16 -34.31
C GLN A 110 -6.21 31.48 -33.96
N LYS A 111 -6.02 31.99 -32.73
CA LYS A 111 -6.71 33.21 -32.27
C LYS A 111 -5.86 34.48 -32.39
N GLY A 112 -4.59 34.40 -32.80
CA GLY A 112 -3.65 35.54 -32.77
C GLY A 112 -3.36 36.08 -31.36
N LEU A 113 -3.89 35.44 -30.31
CA LEU A 113 -3.95 35.98 -28.95
C LEU A 113 -2.61 35.97 -28.21
N ALA A 114 -1.68 35.08 -28.57
CA ALA A 114 -0.37 35.03 -27.89
C ALA A 114 0.49 36.25 -28.18
N LEU A 115 0.25 36.91 -29.30
CA LEU A 115 1.01 38.06 -29.76
C LEU A 115 0.22 39.35 -29.56
N SER A 116 -1.06 39.32 -29.18
CA SER A 116 -1.87 40.52 -29.01
C SER A 116 -1.86 41.03 -27.56
N LEU A 117 -1.59 42.32 -27.34
CA LEU A 117 -1.85 43.05 -26.11
C LEU A 117 -2.92 44.12 -26.36
N HIS A 118 -4.01 44.09 -25.61
CA HIS A 118 -5.07 45.09 -25.71
C HIS A 118 -4.77 46.23 -24.74
N ILE A 119 -4.72 47.45 -25.24
CA ILE A 119 -4.50 48.68 -24.50
C ILE A 119 -5.78 49.52 -24.62
N GLY A 120 -6.28 50.05 -23.50
CA GLY A 120 -7.46 50.91 -23.46
C GLY A 120 -7.16 52.27 -22.84
N GLY A 121 -8.09 53.22 -23.02
CA GLY A 121 -7.97 54.56 -22.44
C GLY A 121 -7.06 55.50 -23.23
N LEU A 122 -6.91 55.26 -24.53
CA LEU A 122 -5.97 55.98 -25.38
C LEU A 122 -6.64 57.24 -25.94
N LEU A 123 -5.90 58.34 -26.05
CA LEU A 123 -6.44 59.58 -26.63
C LEU A 123 -6.74 59.36 -28.12
N SER A 124 -7.86 59.89 -28.61
CA SER A 124 -8.29 59.73 -30.01
C SER A 124 -7.28 60.31 -31.01
N THR A 125 -6.48 61.29 -30.58
CA THR A 125 -5.44 61.96 -31.38
C THR A 125 -4.17 61.14 -31.56
N TRP A 126 -4.00 60.02 -30.85
CA TRP A 126 -2.80 59.17 -30.98
C TRP A 126 -2.81 58.28 -32.23
N TRP A 127 -3.93 58.28 -32.97
CA TRP A 127 -4.22 57.35 -34.06
C TRP A 127 -4.50 58.06 -35.38
N GLU A 128 -4.07 59.32 -35.51
CA GLU A 128 -4.29 60.13 -36.71
C GLU A 128 -3.35 59.75 -37.86
N ASP A 129 -2.24 59.07 -37.56
CA ASP A 129 -1.28 58.54 -38.53
C ASP A 129 -1.27 57.01 -38.51
N ASP A 130 -1.34 56.38 -39.69
CA ASP A 130 -1.20 54.91 -39.87
C ASP A 130 0.22 54.39 -39.55
N ASP A 131 1.14 55.27 -39.11
CA ASP A 131 2.50 54.91 -38.74
C ASP A 131 2.56 54.34 -37.30
N CYS A 132 2.94 53.07 -37.24
CA CYS A 132 3.23 52.33 -36.00
C CYS A 132 4.21 53.09 -35.09
N THR A 133 5.15 53.84 -35.67
CA THR A 133 6.24 54.52 -34.95
C THR A 133 5.72 55.66 -34.07
N SER A 134 4.81 56.49 -34.59
CA SER A 134 4.21 57.63 -33.88
C SER A 134 3.33 57.17 -32.72
N THR A 135 2.54 56.12 -32.96
CA THR A 135 1.70 55.47 -31.94
C THR A 135 2.55 54.97 -30.76
N LEU A 136 3.65 54.28 -31.04
CA LEU A 136 4.51 53.70 -30.01
C LEU A 136 5.27 54.76 -29.21
N ALA A 137 5.68 55.85 -29.86
CA ALA A 137 6.28 56.99 -29.17
C ALA A 137 5.31 57.60 -28.14
N ASN A 138 4.03 57.78 -28.51
CA ASN A 138 2.99 58.29 -27.61
C ASN A 138 2.72 57.34 -26.44
N LEU A 139 2.68 56.03 -26.70
CA LEU A 139 2.52 55.00 -25.66
C LEU A 139 3.69 54.99 -24.67
N ASN A 140 4.93 55.07 -25.15
CA ASN A 140 6.14 55.11 -24.31
C ASN A 140 6.19 56.36 -23.42
N GLN A 141 5.69 57.50 -23.91
CA GLN A 141 5.61 58.72 -23.14
C GLN A 141 4.54 58.67 -22.04
N ALA A 142 3.45 57.96 -22.28
CA ALA A 142 2.30 57.93 -21.38
C ALA A 142 2.34 56.78 -20.36
N ILE A 143 2.95 55.65 -20.71
CA ILE A 143 2.99 54.44 -19.89
C ILE A 143 4.42 54.22 -19.39
N HIS A 144 4.87 55.04 -18.43
CA HIS A 144 6.12 54.76 -17.71
C HIS A 144 5.86 53.74 -16.58
N PRO A 145 6.70 52.68 -16.43
CA PRO A 145 8.01 52.46 -17.06
C PRO A 145 8.03 51.47 -18.25
N ALA A 146 6.90 51.16 -18.89
CA ALA A 146 6.87 50.16 -19.97
C ALA A 146 7.45 50.73 -21.28
N GLU A 147 8.59 50.20 -21.75
CA GLU A 147 9.19 50.58 -23.03
C GLU A 147 8.77 49.61 -24.14
N PHE A 148 7.90 50.07 -25.02
CA PHE A 148 7.50 49.40 -26.25
C PHE A 148 8.55 49.63 -27.35
N ASP A 149 9.33 48.60 -27.68
CA ASP A 149 10.29 48.61 -28.80
C ASP A 149 9.58 48.37 -30.15
N PRO A 150 9.61 49.33 -31.10
CA PRO A 150 9.02 49.17 -32.43
C PRO A 150 9.54 47.97 -33.22
N ASN A 151 10.78 47.52 -32.97
CA ASN A 151 11.33 46.36 -33.65
C ASN A 151 10.66 45.05 -33.22
N THR A 152 10.02 45.04 -32.06
CA THR A 152 9.35 43.86 -31.51
C THR A 152 7.86 43.77 -31.84
N ILE A 153 7.28 44.85 -32.38
CA ILE A 153 5.86 44.96 -32.71
C ILE A 153 5.70 44.78 -34.22
N GLU A 154 4.86 43.83 -34.59
CA GLU A 154 4.56 43.48 -35.98
C GLU A 154 3.51 44.42 -36.55
N LYS A 155 2.46 44.69 -35.78
CA LYS A 155 1.32 45.48 -36.22
C LYS A 155 0.60 46.10 -35.04
N VAL A 156 -0.02 47.25 -35.27
CA VAL A 156 -1.00 47.82 -34.35
C VAL A 156 -2.36 47.79 -35.02
N HIS A 157 -3.38 47.39 -34.27
CA HIS A 157 -4.77 47.44 -34.69
C HIS A 157 -5.50 48.52 -33.90
N HIS A 158 -6.12 49.44 -34.61
CA HIS A 158 -6.85 50.54 -34.02
C HIS A 158 -8.34 50.19 -33.94
N HIS A 159 -8.93 50.43 -32.77
CA HIS A 159 -10.38 50.33 -32.56
C HIS A 159 -10.93 51.73 -32.27
N HIS A 160 -11.09 52.53 -33.32
CA HIS A 160 -11.51 53.94 -33.26
C HIS A 160 -12.80 54.17 -32.48
N HIS A 161 -13.69 53.18 -32.43
CA HIS A 161 -14.99 53.31 -31.76
C HIS A 161 -14.89 53.30 -30.23
N ASN A 162 -13.81 52.74 -29.66
CA ASN A 162 -13.71 52.50 -28.21
C ASN A 162 -12.43 53.06 -27.58
N ASN A 163 -11.63 53.87 -28.29
CA ASN A 163 -10.32 54.35 -27.80
C ASN A 163 -9.43 53.19 -27.30
N GLN A 164 -9.47 52.08 -28.03
CA GLN A 164 -8.72 50.85 -27.74
C GLN A 164 -7.78 50.55 -28.91
N GLY A 165 -6.66 49.93 -28.58
CA GLY A 165 -5.68 49.44 -29.56
C GLY A 165 -5.20 48.05 -29.19
N THR A 166 -4.86 47.26 -30.19
CA THR A 166 -4.26 45.94 -30.01
C THR A 166 -2.87 45.94 -30.63
N LEU A 167 -1.84 45.78 -29.80
CA LEU A 167 -0.45 45.60 -30.25
C LEU A 167 -0.21 44.13 -30.56
N VAL A 168 0.24 43.83 -31.77
CA VAL A 168 0.64 42.48 -32.19
C VAL A 168 2.17 42.41 -32.17
N PHE A 169 2.74 41.57 -31.32
CA PHE A 169 4.19 41.35 -31.20
C PHE A 169 4.68 40.37 -32.26
N LYS A 170 5.90 40.55 -32.77
CA LYS A 170 6.54 39.60 -33.72
C LYS A 170 6.88 38.27 -33.07
N ASN A 171 7.13 38.25 -31.76
CA ASN A 171 7.46 37.05 -31.03
C ASN A 171 6.97 37.09 -29.57
N LYS A 172 6.89 35.91 -28.95
CA LYS A 172 6.37 35.72 -27.60
C LYS A 172 7.29 36.29 -26.52
N GLU A 173 8.61 36.24 -26.72
CA GLU A 173 9.59 36.72 -25.74
C GLU A 173 9.52 38.25 -25.58
N ALA A 174 9.29 38.99 -26.66
CA ALA A 174 9.08 40.43 -26.62
C ALA A 174 7.84 40.82 -25.82
N ARG A 175 6.71 40.14 -26.05
CA ARG A 175 5.49 40.37 -25.26
C ARG A 175 5.71 40.04 -23.78
N LYS A 176 6.43 38.95 -23.50
CA LYS A 176 6.74 38.51 -22.14
C LYS A 176 7.66 39.52 -21.42
N ALA A 177 8.68 40.03 -22.12
CA ALA A 177 9.57 41.06 -21.60
C ALA A 177 8.81 42.33 -21.23
N LEU A 178 7.89 42.78 -22.08
CA LEU A 178 7.05 43.95 -21.78
C LEU A 178 6.11 43.70 -20.59
N LEU A 179 5.46 42.54 -20.51
CA LEU A 179 4.60 42.19 -19.37
C LEU A 179 5.35 42.04 -18.05
N GLN A 180 6.67 41.89 -18.07
CA GLN A 180 7.53 41.85 -16.88
C GLN A 180 8.02 43.25 -16.45
N GLN A 181 7.87 44.27 -17.31
CA GLN A 181 8.21 45.66 -17.01
C GLN A 181 7.06 46.42 -16.33
N ALA A 182 5.82 45.94 -16.48
CA ALA A 182 4.61 46.50 -15.87
C ALA A 182 4.36 45.92 -14.47
#